data_AF-A0A7S3ZL32-F1
#
_entry.id   AF-A0A7S3ZL32-F1
#
_cell.length_a   1.000
_cell.length_b   1.000
_cell.length_c   1.000
_cell.angle_alpha   90.00
_cell.angle_beta   90.00
_cell.angle_gamma   90.00
#
_symmetry.space_group_name_H-M   'P 1'
#
loop_
_entity.id
_entity.type
_entity.pdbx_description
1 polymer ?
#
loop_
_entity_poly.entity_id
_entity_poly.type
_entity_poly.pdbx_seq_one_letter_code
_entity_poly.pdbx_strand_id
1 'polypeptide(L)'
;MRFLLYAAAAAALAPQQQHSAALDAVERAIDAAVASTSQPIEALPPAERESVAIARRLRRRLDSFARNGDCRRCWLQRAHCVCDSCRPLDDLGPAVRRIYVYMHHKEVLLAVDTAKIILAAYPEAHLVVAGLKGQPTEAEMRAALEAGDAVVLFPSDDAAPASALAGPVDVVVIDGTWEQAQKLNARLPGRRAKLDDDIVDELSKGEGRQLRSHPTAWREVGTLAATRHFLGALGVSSAPVL
;
A
#
# COMPACT_ATOMS: atom_id res chain seq x y z
N MET A 1 12.02 22.48 -35.49
CA MET A 1 12.83 22.93 -34.34
C MET A 1 12.05 23.94 -33.52
N ARG A 2 11.49 23.53 -32.37
CA ARG A 2 11.13 24.46 -31.29
C ARG A 2 11.17 23.68 -29.98
N PHE A 3 12.37 23.59 -29.42
CA PHE A 3 12.59 23.28 -28.01
C PHE A 3 11.99 24.45 -27.22
N LEU A 4 10.81 24.25 -26.64
CA LEU A 4 10.32 25.13 -25.58
C LEU A 4 10.83 24.57 -24.25
N LEU A 5 11.76 25.33 -23.69
CA LEU A 5 12.37 25.18 -22.39
C LEU A 5 11.28 25.13 -21.30
N TYR A 6 10.97 23.93 -20.81
CA TYR A 6 10.34 23.77 -19.50
C TYR A 6 11.44 23.87 -18.44
N ALA A 7 11.84 25.10 -18.12
CA ALA A 7 12.50 25.37 -16.85
C ALA A 7 11.43 25.29 -15.76
N ALA A 8 11.14 24.06 -15.31
CA ALA A 8 10.35 23.87 -14.09
C ALA A 8 11.17 24.46 -12.94
N ALA A 9 10.78 25.63 -12.47
CA ALA A 9 11.19 26.10 -11.16
C ALA A 9 10.78 25.00 -10.17
N ALA A 10 11.76 24.28 -9.62
CA ALA A 10 11.54 23.31 -8.57
C ALA A 10 11.10 24.09 -7.31
N ALA A 11 9.81 24.45 -7.23
CA ALA A 11 9.23 24.99 -6.02
C ALA A 11 9.60 24.03 -4.87
N ALA A 12 10.27 24.50 -3.83
CA ALA A 12 10.61 23.63 -2.70
C ALA A 12 9.34 22.91 -2.21
N LEU A 13 9.43 21.62 -1.90
CA LEU A 13 8.29 20.87 -1.35
C LEU A 13 7.79 21.60 -0.09
N ALA A 14 6.46 21.73 0.06
CA ALA A 14 5.90 22.12 1.34
C ALA A 14 6.34 21.12 2.42
N PRO A 15 6.61 21.53 3.68
CA PRO A 15 7.11 20.63 4.73
C PRO A 15 6.29 19.35 4.90
N GLN A 16 4.95 19.46 4.77
CA GLN A 16 4.02 18.34 4.85
C GLN A 16 4.09 17.36 3.68
N GLN A 17 4.71 17.73 2.55
CA GLN A 17 4.89 16.90 1.36
C GLN A 17 6.27 16.24 1.30
N GLN A 18 7.16 16.59 2.23
CA GLN A 18 8.51 16.03 2.39
C GLN A 18 8.57 14.82 3.31
N HIS A 19 7.58 14.64 4.19
CA HIS A 19 7.61 13.58 5.19
C HIS A 19 6.60 12.48 4.88
N SER A 20 7.05 11.23 4.97
CA SER A 20 6.21 10.04 4.90
C SER A 20 6.82 8.98 5.80
N ALA A 21 6.26 8.81 7.01
CA ALA A 21 6.74 7.82 7.97
C ALA A 21 6.78 6.40 7.36
N ALA A 22 5.78 6.07 6.53
CA ALA A 22 5.71 4.83 5.78
C ALA A 22 6.91 4.66 4.82
N LEU A 23 7.25 5.67 4.02
CA LEU A 23 8.38 5.57 3.09
C LEU A 23 9.72 5.60 3.83
N ASP A 24 9.84 6.40 4.90
CA ASP A 24 11.06 6.49 5.72
C ASP A 24 11.38 5.14 6.40
N ALA A 25 10.37 4.39 6.84
CA ALA A 25 10.54 3.04 7.37
C ALA A 25 11.07 2.07 6.31
N VAL A 26 10.55 2.14 5.08
CA VAL A 26 11.03 1.32 3.95
C VAL A 26 12.46 1.69 3.57
N GLU A 27 12.80 2.99 3.54
CA GLU A 27 14.18 3.45 3.27
C GLU A 27 15.18 2.89 4.29
N ARG A 28 14.84 2.90 5.59
CA ARG A 28 15.69 2.30 6.62
C ARG A 28 15.90 0.80 6.41
N ALA A 29 14.86 0.06 6.04
CA ALA A 29 14.97 -1.37 5.75
C ALA A 29 15.82 -1.64 4.49
N ILE A 30 15.69 -0.79 3.46
CA ILE A 30 16.54 -0.85 2.26
C ILE A 30 18.01 -0.57 2.62
N ASP A 31 18.28 0.47 3.41
CA ASP A 31 19.64 0.80 3.84
C ASP A 31 20.29 -0.32 4.64
N ALA A 32 19.55 -0.90 5.60
CA ALA A 32 20.03 -2.05 6.35
C ALA A 32 20.37 -3.24 5.43
N ALA A 33 19.49 -3.56 4.48
CA ALA A 33 19.67 -4.68 3.55
C ALA A 33 20.77 -4.44 2.49
N VAL A 34 21.05 -3.18 2.14
CA VAL A 34 22.13 -2.84 1.18
C VAL A 34 23.47 -2.74 1.92
N ALA A 35 23.51 -2.13 3.10
CA ALA A 35 24.73 -1.99 3.90
C ALA A 35 25.27 -3.34 4.35
N SER A 36 24.40 -4.33 4.58
CA SER A 36 24.79 -5.69 4.93
C SER A 36 25.49 -6.44 3.79
N THR A 37 25.59 -5.90 2.57
CA THR A 37 26.11 -6.66 1.42
C THR A 37 26.78 -5.85 0.32
N SER A 38 28.12 -5.81 0.33
CA SER A 38 28.96 -5.36 -0.79
C SER A 38 29.18 -6.42 -1.87
N GLN A 39 28.82 -7.69 -1.60
CA GLN A 39 29.09 -8.83 -2.49
C GLN A 39 28.07 -8.95 -3.65
N PRO A 40 28.41 -9.65 -4.75
CA PRO A 40 27.45 -10.07 -5.77
C PRO A 40 26.28 -10.88 -5.18
N ILE A 41 25.09 -10.82 -5.81
CA ILE A 41 23.89 -11.50 -5.26
C ILE A 41 24.09 -13.01 -5.20
N GLU A 42 24.82 -13.57 -6.15
CA GLU A 42 25.12 -15.00 -6.27
C GLU A 42 25.95 -15.51 -5.09
N ALA A 43 26.76 -14.63 -4.47
CA ALA A 43 27.58 -14.96 -3.32
C ALA A 43 26.80 -14.96 -1.99
N LEU A 44 25.57 -14.42 -1.98
CA LEU A 44 24.73 -14.39 -0.78
C LEU A 44 24.09 -15.74 -0.47
N PRO A 45 23.75 -16.00 0.81
CA PRO A 45 22.87 -17.10 1.18
C PRO A 45 21.55 -17.05 0.40
N PRO A 46 21.03 -18.16 -0.15
CA PRO A 46 19.79 -18.17 -0.94
C PRO A 46 18.61 -17.46 -0.26
N ALA A 47 18.49 -17.58 1.05
CA ALA A 47 17.43 -16.95 1.84
C ALA A 47 17.51 -15.41 1.87
N GLU A 48 18.66 -14.81 1.57
CA GLU A 48 18.88 -13.35 1.59
C GLU A 48 18.84 -12.73 0.20
N ARG A 49 19.06 -13.53 -0.85
CA ARG A 49 19.17 -13.07 -2.25
C ARG A 49 17.97 -12.25 -2.69
N GLU A 50 16.76 -12.71 -2.41
CA GLU A 50 15.52 -12.02 -2.81
C GLU A 50 15.44 -10.64 -2.16
N SER A 51 15.64 -10.57 -0.84
CA SER A 51 15.58 -9.31 -0.08
C SER A 51 16.62 -8.30 -0.55
N VAL A 52 17.87 -8.72 -0.76
CA VAL A 52 18.93 -7.81 -1.25
C VAL A 52 18.66 -7.37 -2.69
N ALA A 53 18.16 -8.26 -3.55
CA ALA A 53 17.78 -7.91 -4.92
C ALA A 53 16.63 -6.88 -4.94
N ILE A 54 15.63 -7.05 -4.08
CA ILE A 54 14.52 -6.11 -3.88
C ILE A 54 15.07 -4.77 -3.38
N ALA A 55 15.87 -4.77 -2.31
CA ALA A 55 16.44 -3.55 -1.73
C ALA A 55 17.26 -2.76 -2.76
N ARG A 56 18.14 -3.42 -3.53
CA ARG A 56 18.91 -2.77 -4.61
C ARG A 56 18.03 -2.17 -5.70
N ARG A 57 16.93 -2.85 -6.06
CA ARG A 57 15.96 -2.33 -7.05
C ARG A 57 15.23 -1.10 -6.51
N LEU A 58 14.77 -1.16 -5.26
CA LEU A 58 14.05 -0.06 -4.63
C LEU A 58 14.96 1.14 -4.39
N ARG A 59 16.23 0.94 -4.01
CA ARG A 59 17.22 2.03 -3.88
C ARG A 59 17.36 2.82 -5.17
N ARG A 60 17.58 2.15 -6.31
CA ARG A 60 17.64 2.82 -7.63
C ARG A 60 16.36 3.60 -7.95
N ARG A 61 15.21 3.08 -7.54
CA ARG A 61 13.92 3.72 -7.74
C ARG A 61 13.76 4.97 -6.87
N LEU A 62 14.13 4.88 -5.59
CA LEU A 62 14.19 6.00 -4.65
C LEU A 62 15.14 7.09 -5.14
N ASP A 63 16.30 6.72 -5.69
CA ASP A 63 17.24 7.71 -6.22
C ASP A 63 16.62 8.46 -7.41
N SER A 64 15.90 7.76 -8.29
CA SER A 64 15.18 8.38 -9.40
C SER A 64 14.04 9.27 -8.92
N PHE A 65 13.27 8.78 -7.94
CA PHE A 65 12.17 9.47 -7.30
C PHE A 65 12.62 10.78 -6.64
N ALA A 66 13.73 10.75 -5.91
CA ALA A 66 14.36 11.91 -5.31
C ALA A 66 14.87 12.91 -6.36
N ARG A 67 15.56 12.42 -7.42
CA ARG A 67 16.03 13.27 -8.52
C ARG A 67 14.90 13.98 -9.26
N ASN A 68 13.76 13.32 -9.41
CA ASN A 68 12.58 13.91 -10.07
C ASN A 68 11.84 14.92 -9.18
N GLY A 69 12.13 14.96 -7.87
CA GLY A 69 11.40 15.78 -6.91
C GLY A 69 9.94 15.33 -6.74
N ASP A 70 9.69 14.03 -6.88
CA ASP A 70 8.36 13.44 -6.71
C ASP A 70 7.89 13.56 -5.25
N CYS A 71 6.58 13.66 -5.04
CA CYS A 71 5.99 13.83 -3.71
C CYS A 71 6.14 12.55 -2.88
N ARG A 72 6.76 12.63 -1.70
CA ARG A 72 7.04 11.48 -0.82
C ARG A 72 5.78 10.80 -0.27
N ARG A 73 4.63 11.48 -0.25
CA ARG A 73 3.33 10.95 0.21
C ARG A 73 2.56 10.21 -0.89
N CYS A 74 2.21 10.90 -1.97
CA CYS A 74 1.39 10.32 -3.06
C CYS A 74 2.20 9.75 -4.23
N TRP A 75 3.53 9.84 -4.18
CA TRP A 75 4.47 9.35 -5.21
C TRP A 75 4.25 9.90 -6.63
N LEU A 76 3.53 11.01 -6.76
CA LEU A 76 3.33 11.70 -8.04
C LEU A 76 4.33 12.84 -8.18
N GLN A 77 4.65 13.19 -9.42
CA GLN A 77 5.38 14.43 -9.73
C GLN A 77 4.65 15.64 -9.13
N ARG A 78 5.41 16.67 -8.74
CA ARG A 78 4.85 17.86 -8.06
C ARG A 78 3.67 18.49 -8.80
N ALA A 79 3.77 18.61 -10.13
CA ALA A 79 2.71 19.18 -10.97
C ALA A 79 1.39 18.37 -10.94
N HIS A 80 1.44 17.14 -10.45
CA HIS A 80 0.31 16.21 -10.35
C HIS A 80 0.10 15.72 -8.91
N CYS A 81 0.69 16.39 -7.91
CA CYS A 81 0.50 16.03 -6.52
C CYS A 81 -0.98 16.14 -6.14
N VAL A 82 -1.52 15.09 -5.52
CA VAL A 82 -2.93 15.03 -5.07
C VAL A 82 -3.09 15.11 -3.55
N CYS A 83 -1.99 15.29 -2.80
CA CYS A 83 -2.02 15.20 -1.34
C CYS A 83 -2.96 16.22 -0.69
N ASP A 84 -3.12 17.39 -1.30
CA ASP A 84 -3.98 18.46 -0.80
C ASP A 84 -5.47 18.19 -1.12
N SER A 85 -5.73 17.31 -2.10
CA SER A 85 -7.07 16.81 -2.42
C SER A 85 -7.44 15.54 -1.64
N CYS A 86 -6.47 14.82 -1.09
CA CYS A 86 -6.73 13.67 -0.24
C CYS A 86 -7.36 14.13 1.08
N ARG A 87 -8.64 13.80 1.31
CA ARG A 87 -9.25 14.02 2.62
C ARG A 87 -8.53 13.15 3.66
N PRO A 88 -8.02 13.74 4.76
CA PRO A 88 -7.40 12.96 5.83
C PRO A 88 -8.41 11.99 6.47
N LEU A 89 -7.93 10.78 6.75
CA LEU A 89 -8.66 9.75 7.49
C LEU A 89 -8.21 9.81 8.96
N ASP A 90 -8.68 10.81 9.70
CA ASP A 90 -8.17 11.07 11.06
C ASP A 90 -8.75 10.11 12.12
N ASP A 91 -9.81 9.39 11.79
CA ASP A 91 -10.52 8.47 12.69
C ASP A 91 -10.92 7.20 11.95
N LEU A 92 -10.46 6.06 12.46
CA LEU A 92 -10.82 4.72 11.99
C LEU A 92 -12.01 4.10 12.74
N GLY A 93 -12.62 4.87 13.65
CA GLY A 93 -13.71 4.41 14.50
C GLY A 93 -13.30 3.29 15.46
N PRO A 94 -14.27 2.69 16.16
CA PRO A 94 -14.01 1.66 17.15
C PRO A 94 -13.73 0.27 16.53
N ALA A 95 -13.96 0.09 15.24
CA ALA A 95 -13.89 -1.22 14.58
C ALA A 95 -12.51 -1.52 13.95
N VAL A 96 -11.67 -0.50 13.72
CA VAL A 96 -10.37 -0.68 13.09
C VAL A 96 -9.28 0.01 13.90
N ARG A 97 -8.23 -0.74 14.26
CA ARG A 97 -7.11 -0.20 15.06
C ARG A 97 -6.03 0.42 14.20
N ARG A 98 -5.70 -0.25 13.09
CA ARG A 98 -4.61 0.13 12.19
C ARG A 98 -4.77 -0.51 10.83
N ILE A 99 -4.06 0.05 9.85
CA ILE A 99 -4.02 -0.45 8.48
C ILE A 99 -2.57 -0.75 8.11
N TYR A 100 -2.31 -1.97 7.65
CA TYR A 100 -1.08 -2.36 6.99
C TYR A 100 -1.35 -2.47 5.49
N VAL A 101 -0.57 -1.76 4.67
CA VAL A 101 -0.54 -1.95 3.22
C VAL A 101 0.62 -2.90 2.91
N TYR A 102 0.29 -4.20 2.75
CA TYR A 102 1.23 -5.24 2.38
C TYR A 102 1.42 -5.27 0.85
N MET A 103 2.43 -4.56 0.39
CA MET A 103 2.61 -4.19 -1.01
C MET A 103 3.69 -5.03 -1.69
N HIS A 104 3.38 -5.51 -2.89
CA HIS A 104 4.38 -6.14 -3.74
C HIS A 104 5.47 -5.12 -4.13
N HIS A 105 6.74 -5.49 -4.01
CA HIS A 105 7.87 -4.57 -4.19
C HIS A 105 7.96 -3.86 -5.57
N LYS A 106 7.24 -4.34 -6.59
CA LYS A 106 7.15 -3.68 -7.90
C LYS A 106 6.18 -2.49 -7.92
N GLU A 107 5.21 -2.46 -7.01
CA GLU A 107 4.20 -1.41 -6.92
C GLU A 107 4.72 -0.16 -6.20
N VAL A 108 5.66 -0.34 -5.26
CA VAL A 108 6.29 0.73 -4.48
C VAL A 108 6.83 1.84 -5.39
N LEU A 109 6.36 3.08 -5.20
CA LEU A 109 6.67 4.28 -6.00
C LEU A 109 6.16 4.24 -7.45
N LEU A 110 5.11 3.46 -7.78
CA LEU A 110 4.43 3.59 -9.09
C LEU A 110 3.49 4.79 -9.09
N ALA A 111 3.54 5.58 -10.17
CA ALA A 111 2.61 6.68 -10.39
C ALA A 111 1.15 6.20 -10.49
N VAL A 112 0.94 5.02 -11.07
CA VAL A 112 -0.38 4.43 -11.32
C VAL A 112 -0.93 3.59 -10.16
N ASP A 113 -0.10 3.30 -9.15
CA ASP A 113 -0.58 2.58 -7.96
C ASP A 113 -1.54 3.48 -7.18
N THR A 114 -2.70 2.96 -6.82
CA THR A 114 -3.73 3.69 -6.06
C THR A 114 -3.67 3.39 -4.57
N ALA A 115 -3.01 2.30 -4.14
CA ALA A 115 -2.89 1.94 -2.72
C ALA A 115 -2.09 2.98 -1.94
N LYS A 116 -1.12 3.65 -2.57
CA LYS A 116 -0.41 4.80 -1.98
C LYS A 116 -1.31 5.94 -1.48
N ILE A 117 -2.55 6.05 -1.99
CA ILE A 117 -3.51 7.03 -1.51
C ILE A 117 -3.99 6.71 -0.10
N ILE A 118 -4.04 5.43 0.27
CA ILE A 118 -4.31 5.00 1.66
C ILE A 118 -3.23 5.57 2.58
N LEU A 119 -1.96 5.43 2.21
CA LEU A 119 -0.81 5.97 2.96
C LEU A 119 -0.81 7.51 2.99
N ALA A 120 -1.26 8.15 1.92
CA ALA A 120 -1.33 9.61 1.85
C ALA A 120 -2.48 10.19 2.68
N ALA A 121 -3.64 9.53 2.67
CA ALA A 121 -4.84 9.95 3.40
C ALA A 121 -4.80 9.55 4.88
N TYR A 122 -4.11 8.45 5.22
CA TYR A 122 -3.90 8.00 6.59
C TYR A 122 -2.40 7.84 6.88
N PRO A 123 -1.73 8.89 7.39
CA PRO A 123 -0.28 8.85 7.65
C PRO A 123 0.16 7.78 8.66
N GLU A 124 -0.75 7.33 9.53
CA GLU A 124 -0.54 6.23 10.48
C GLU A 124 -0.68 4.84 9.85
N ALA A 125 -1.07 4.75 8.57
CA ALA A 125 -1.03 3.49 7.83
C ALA A 125 0.43 3.02 7.66
N HIS A 126 0.67 1.74 7.88
CA HIS A 126 2.00 1.16 7.75
C HIS A 126 2.19 0.57 6.35
N LEU A 127 3.28 0.93 5.68
CA LEU A 127 3.72 0.24 4.46
C LEU A 127 4.61 -0.95 4.84
N VAL A 128 4.28 -2.12 4.31
CA VAL A 128 5.08 -3.34 4.45
C VAL A 128 5.41 -3.86 3.05
N VAL A 129 6.68 -3.87 2.68
CA VAL A 129 7.11 -4.30 1.34
C VAL A 129 7.39 -5.80 1.33
N ALA A 130 6.58 -6.56 0.59
CA ALA A 130 6.73 -8.01 0.54
C ALA A 130 8.11 -8.44 0.01
N GLY A 131 8.77 -9.34 0.74
CA GLY A 131 10.09 -9.90 0.39
C GLY A 131 11.28 -9.05 0.84
N LEU A 132 11.06 -7.84 1.35
CA LEU A 132 12.11 -7.03 1.97
C LEU A 132 12.23 -7.37 3.46
N LYS A 133 13.34 -7.99 3.86
CA LYS A 133 13.58 -8.36 5.26
C LYS A 133 13.98 -7.14 6.11
N GLY A 134 13.85 -7.30 7.43
CA GLY A 134 14.31 -6.31 8.41
C GLY A 134 13.32 -5.16 8.65
N GLN A 135 12.08 -5.29 8.18
CA GLN A 135 11.01 -4.34 8.46
C GLN A 135 10.36 -4.67 9.82
N PRO A 136 10.46 -3.81 10.86
CA PRO A 136 9.77 -4.04 12.12
C PRO A 136 8.24 -4.16 11.95
N THR A 137 7.68 -3.35 11.05
CA THR A 137 6.25 -3.37 10.70
C THR A 137 5.79 -4.70 10.09
N GLU A 138 6.66 -5.44 9.38
CA GLU A 138 6.32 -6.78 8.90
C GLU A 138 6.19 -7.77 10.06
N ALA A 139 7.10 -7.70 11.04
CA ALA A 139 7.06 -8.58 12.21
C ALA A 139 5.80 -8.32 13.05
N GLU A 140 5.48 -7.05 13.30
CA GLU A 140 4.25 -6.63 14.00
C GLU A 140 2.99 -7.10 13.28
N MET A 141 2.91 -6.87 11.96
CA MET A 141 1.80 -7.32 11.13
C MET A 141 1.61 -8.84 11.19
N ARG A 142 2.70 -9.62 11.08
CA ARG A 142 2.64 -11.08 11.15
C ARG A 142 2.21 -11.57 12.52
N ALA A 143 2.74 -10.99 13.59
CA ALA A 143 2.35 -11.34 14.95
C ALA A 143 0.84 -11.08 15.18
N ALA A 144 0.31 -9.96 14.69
CA ALA A 144 -1.12 -9.66 14.77
C ALA A 144 -1.99 -10.66 13.97
N LEU A 145 -1.53 -11.10 12.80
CA LEU A 145 -2.22 -12.13 12.01
C LEU A 145 -2.23 -13.49 12.71
N GLU A 146 -1.11 -13.88 13.33
CA GLU A 146 -0.97 -15.15 14.06
C GLU A 146 -1.81 -15.16 15.36
N ALA A 147 -1.92 -14.01 16.04
CA ALA A 147 -2.75 -13.84 17.22
C ALA A 147 -4.27 -13.78 16.92
N GLY A 148 -4.67 -13.68 15.65
CA GLY A 148 -6.07 -13.49 15.23
C GLY A 148 -6.59 -12.06 15.37
N ASP A 149 -5.70 -11.15 15.76
CA ASP A 149 -5.89 -9.72 15.96
C ASP A 149 -5.99 -8.93 14.65
N ALA A 150 -5.51 -9.52 13.55
CA ALA A 150 -5.57 -8.95 12.22
C ALA A 150 -6.41 -9.79 11.25
N VAL A 151 -6.94 -9.13 10.21
CA VAL A 151 -7.59 -9.75 9.05
C VAL A 151 -6.86 -9.36 7.77
N VAL A 152 -6.74 -10.31 6.85
CA VAL A 152 -6.28 -10.02 5.50
C VAL A 152 -7.49 -9.68 4.62
N LEU A 153 -7.54 -8.47 4.07
CA LEU A 153 -8.55 -8.09 3.08
C LEU A 153 -8.21 -8.79 1.75
N PHE A 154 -8.82 -9.95 1.53
CA PHE A 154 -8.63 -10.76 0.33
C PHE A 154 -9.82 -11.73 0.13
N PRO A 155 -10.31 -11.90 -1.11
CA PRO A 155 -11.45 -12.74 -1.46
C PRO A 155 -11.13 -14.23 -1.58
N SER A 156 -10.62 -14.81 -0.50
CA SER A 156 -10.55 -16.26 -0.47
C SER A 156 -11.97 -16.85 -0.30
N ASP A 157 -12.17 -18.11 -0.70
CA ASP A 157 -13.46 -18.78 -0.54
C ASP A 157 -13.88 -18.91 0.94
N ASP A 158 -12.92 -18.92 1.86
CA ASP A 158 -13.10 -18.95 3.31
C ASP A 158 -13.19 -17.56 3.96
N ALA A 159 -13.18 -16.47 3.16
CA ALA A 159 -13.19 -15.11 3.68
C ALA A 159 -14.56 -14.72 4.25
N ALA A 160 -14.57 -14.24 5.49
CA ALA A 160 -15.78 -13.69 6.09
C ALA A 160 -16.13 -12.32 5.48
N PRO A 161 -17.41 -12.00 5.27
CA PRO A 161 -17.82 -10.66 4.84
C PRO A 161 -17.50 -9.61 5.91
N ALA A 162 -17.29 -8.37 5.51
CA ALA A 162 -16.83 -7.29 6.38
C ALA A 162 -17.83 -7.03 7.51
N SER A 163 -19.13 -7.07 7.20
CA SER A 163 -20.22 -6.92 8.20
C SER A 163 -20.21 -8.00 9.30
N ALA A 164 -19.57 -9.15 9.07
CA ALA A 164 -19.48 -10.23 10.06
C ALA A 164 -18.28 -10.08 11.01
N LEU A 165 -17.42 -9.07 10.81
CA LEU A 165 -16.28 -8.83 11.68
C LEU A 165 -16.72 -8.14 12.98
N ALA A 166 -16.19 -8.63 14.10
CA ALA A 166 -16.45 -8.08 15.43
C ALA A 166 -15.19 -7.42 16.00
N GLY A 167 -15.41 -6.31 16.71
CA GLY A 167 -14.41 -5.61 17.51
C GLY A 167 -13.37 -4.83 16.72
N PRO A 168 -12.44 -4.16 17.43
CA PRO A 168 -11.34 -3.45 16.82
C PRO A 168 -10.32 -4.44 16.22
N VAL A 169 -10.13 -4.40 14.90
CA VAL A 169 -9.23 -5.30 14.17
C VAL A 169 -8.11 -4.54 13.46
N ASP A 170 -6.94 -5.16 13.31
CA ASP A 170 -5.91 -4.69 12.40
C ASP A 170 -6.24 -5.15 10.97
N VAL A 171 -6.16 -4.26 9.97
CA VAL A 171 -6.51 -4.62 8.58
C VAL A 171 -5.24 -4.68 7.74
N VAL A 172 -4.98 -5.85 7.14
CA VAL A 172 -3.89 -6.06 6.18
C VAL A 172 -4.46 -6.02 4.78
N VAL A 173 -4.16 -4.96 4.04
CA VAL A 173 -4.55 -4.77 2.65
C VAL A 173 -3.41 -5.25 1.75
N ILE A 174 -3.71 -6.19 0.84
CA ILE A 174 -2.72 -6.68 -0.13
C ILE A 174 -2.72 -5.78 -1.37
N ASP A 175 -1.54 -5.32 -1.78
CA ASP A 175 -1.39 -4.54 -3.00
C ASP A 175 -0.42 -5.19 -4.01
N GLY A 176 -0.84 -5.22 -5.28
CA GLY A 176 -0.17 -5.91 -6.37
C GLY A 176 -1.11 -6.14 -7.54
N THR A 177 -0.57 -6.62 -8.67
CA THR A 177 -1.43 -7.25 -9.69
C THR A 177 -2.14 -8.47 -9.10
N TRP A 178 -3.24 -8.93 -9.70
CA TRP A 178 -4.00 -10.07 -9.16
C TRP A 178 -3.12 -11.31 -8.89
N GLU A 179 -2.25 -11.69 -9.84
CA GLU A 179 -1.30 -12.79 -9.66
C GLU A 179 -0.30 -12.55 -8.53
N GLN A 180 0.17 -11.31 -8.35
CA GLN A 180 1.06 -10.95 -7.24
C GLN A 180 0.31 -11.04 -5.92
N ALA A 181 -0.89 -10.45 -5.84
CA ALA A 181 -1.74 -10.44 -4.66
C ALA A 181 -2.10 -11.86 -4.21
N GLN A 182 -2.40 -12.78 -5.13
CA GLN A 182 -2.60 -14.20 -4.81
C GLN A 182 -1.36 -14.84 -4.18
N LYS A 183 -0.17 -14.59 -4.74
CA LYS A 183 1.10 -15.10 -4.19
C LYS A 183 1.42 -14.49 -2.84
N LEU A 184 1.10 -13.22 -2.63
CA LEU A 184 1.24 -12.54 -1.35
C LEU A 184 0.29 -13.10 -0.31
N ASN A 185 -0.99 -13.28 -0.66
CA ASN A 185 -2.01 -13.87 0.20
C ASN A 185 -1.58 -15.27 0.68
N ALA A 186 -1.07 -16.11 -0.22
CA ALA A 186 -0.62 -17.47 0.12
C ALA A 186 0.54 -17.51 1.14
N ARG A 187 1.25 -16.39 1.36
CA ARG A 187 2.36 -16.27 2.33
C ARG A 187 1.93 -15.73 3.69
N LEU A 188 0.68 -15.31 3.85
CA LEU A 188 0.17 -14.72 5.08
C LEU A 188 -0.61 -15.76 5.89
N PRO A 189 -0.37 -15.84 7.22
CA PRO A 189 -1.21 -16.62 8.12
C PRO A 189 -2.52 -15.86 8.42
N GLY A 190 -3.37 -16.49 9.24
CA GLY A 190 -4.55 -15.84 9.78
C GLY A 190 -5.77 -15.87 8.85
N ARG A 191 -6.82 -15.19 9.31
CA ARG A 191 -8.14 -15.18 8.68
C ARG A 191 -8.24 -14.13 7.58
N ARG A 192 -9.09 -14.42 6.59
CA ARG A 192 -9.40 -13.50 5.49
C ARG A 192 -10.74 -12.83 5.72
N ALA A 193 -10.85 -11.62 5.20
CA ALA A 193 -12.10 -10.90 5.09
C ALA A 193 -12.30 -10.40 3.66
N LYS A 194 -13.55 -10.33 3.24
CA LYS A 194 -14.01 -9.77 1.97
C LYS A 194 -15.07 -8.68 2.25
N LEU A 195 -15.37 -7.86 1.26
CA LEU A 195 -16.52 -6.97 1.22
C LEU A 195 -17.77 -7.84 1.17
N ASP A 196 -18.84 -7.26 1.66
CA ASP A 196 -20.17 -7.80 1.52
C ASP A 196 -20.56 -7.91 0.03
N ASP A 197 -21.32 -8.96 -0.31
CA ASP A 197 -21.60 -9.31 -1.70
C ASP A 197 -22.45 -8.21 -2.40
N ASP A 198 -23.28 -7.48 -1.65
CA ASP A 198 -24.06 -6.33 -2.15
C ASP A 198 -23.18 -5.16 -2.63
N ILE A 199 -22.10 -4.86 -1.89
CA ILE A 199 -21.10 -3.86 -2.29
C ILE A 199 -20.42 -4.28 -3.60
N VAL A 200 -20.11 -5.57 -3.75
CA VAL A 200 -19.46 -6.09 -4.97
C VAL A 200 -20.38 -5.95 -6.17
N ASP A 201 -21.67 -6.25 -5.98
CA ASP A 201 -22.69 -6.10 -7.02
C ASP A 201 -22.85 -4.63 -7.45
N GLU A 202 -22.82 -3.68 -6.51
CA GLU A 202 -22.84 -2.23 -6.81
C GLU A 202 -21.62 -1.79 -7.60
N LEU A 203 -20.42 -2.23 -7.21
CA LEU A 203 -19.18 -1.89 -7.90
C LEU A 203 -19.16 -2.43 -9.35
N SER A 204 -19.79 -3.57 -9.57
CA SER A 204 -19.88 -4.22 -10.88
C SER A 204 -20.85 -3.50 -11.84
N LYS A 205 -21.81 -2.75 -11.30
CA LYS A 205 -22.76 -1.93 -12.08
C LYS A 205 -22.18 -0.59 -12.54
N GLY A 206 -21.02 -0.21 -12.02
CA GLY A 206 -20.29 0.99 -12.42
C GLY A 206 -20.80 2.32 -11.87
N GLU A 207 -21.65 2.29 -10.85
CA GLU A 207 -22.20 3.49 -10.20
C GLU A 207 -21.23 4.08 -9.14
N GLY A 208 -20.08 3.44 -8.90
CA GLY A 208 -19.06 3.87 -7.94
C GLY A 208 -18.00 4.82 -8.52
N ARG A 209 -17.45 5.70 -7.66
CA ARG A 209 -16.24 6.49 -7.97
C ARG A 209 -14.99 5.60 -7.90
N GLN A 210 -14.68 4.88 -8.97
CA GLN A 210 -13.43 4.12 -9.11
C GLN A 210 -12.43 4.85 -10.02
N LEU A 211 -11.15 4.78 -9.68
CA LEU A 211 -10.06 5.32 -10.50
C LEU A 211 -9.64 4.39 -11.65
N ARG A 212 -10.09 3.13 -11.65
CA ARG A 212 -9.77 2.10 -12.66
C ARG A 212 -11.07 1.52 -13.25
N SER A 213 -10.97 0.90 -14.42
CA SER A 213 -12.10 0.30 -15.16
C SER A 213 -12.87 -0.73 -14.32
N HIS A 214 -14.17 -0.84 -14.58
CA HIS A 214 -15.11 -1.59 -13.75
C HIS A 214 -14.75 -3.07 -13.56
N PRO A 215 -14.75 -3.56 -12.33
CA PRO A 215 -14.63 -4.98 -12.04
C PRO A 215 -15.90 -5.73 -12.42
N THR A 216 -15.78 -6.79 -13.20
CA THR A 216 -16.87 -7.74 -13.54
C THR A 216 -17.04 -8.81 -12.44
N ALA A 217 -16.05 -8.92 -11.56
CA ALA A 217 -16.01 -9.84 -10.43
C ALA A 217 -15.13 -9.22 -9.34
N TRP A 218 -15.25 -9.74 -8.13
CA TRP A 218 -14.39 -9.34 -7.00
C TRP A 218 -12.90 -9.18 -7.40
N ARG A 219 -12.37 -10.10 -8.22
CA ARG A 219 -10.95 -10.24 -8.58
C ARG A 219 -10.36 -9.01 -9.28
N GLU A 220 -11.20 -8.04 -9.62
CA GLU A 220 -10.83 -6.85 -10.38
C GLU A 220 -11.00 -5.55 -9.56
N VAL A 221 -11.47 -5.61 -8.30
CA VAL A 221 -11.63 -4.43 -7.45
C VAL A 221 -10.24 -3.89 -7.06
N GLY A 222 -9.94 -2.65 -7.43
CA GLY A 222 -8.67 -2.01 -7.08
C GLY A 222 -8.49 -1.81 -5.57
N THR A 223 -7.24 -1.89 -5.10
CA THR A 223 -6.87 -1.83 -3.67
C THR A 223 -7.52 -0.69 -2.91
N LEU A 224 -7.44 0.55 -3.42
CA LEU A 224 -8.04 1.72 -2.77
C LEU A 224 -9.56 1.59 -2.64
N ALA A 225 -10.24 1.11 -3.69
CA ALA A 225 -11.68 0.93 -3.69
C ALA A 225 -12.08 -0.15 -2.68
N ALA A 226 -11.39 -1.29 -2.70
CA ALA A 226 -11.61 -2.37 -1.74
C ALA A 226 -11.43 -1.87 -0.30
N THR A 227 -10.34 -1.16 0.01
CA THR A 227 -10.13 -0.60 1.35
C THR A 227 -11.24 0.38 1.74
N ARG A 228 -11.62 1.30 0.86
CA ARG A 228 -12.66 2.30 1.15
C ARG A 228 -13.99 1.64 1.51
N HIS A 229 -14.44 0.69 0.70
CA HIS A 229 -15.70 0.00 0.96
C HIS A 229 -15.63 -0.88 2.20
N PHE A 230 -14.50 -1.53 2.43
CA PHE A 230 -14.30 -2.39 3.59
C PHE A 230 -14.36 -1.58 4.88
N LEU A 231 -13.66 -0.44 4.94
CA LEU A 231 -13.72 0.47 6.08
C LEU A 231 -15.15 1.04 6.26
N GLY A 232 -15.84 1.38 5.17
CA GLY A 232 -17.23 1.82 5.22
C GLY A 232 -18.17 0.77 5.84
N ALA A 233 -18.02 -0.50 5.46
CA ALA A 233 -18.79 -1.61 6.04
C ALA A 233 -18.51 -1.83 7.53
N LEU A 234 -17.31 -1.48 7.99
CA LEU A 234 -16.93 -1.48 9.42
C LEU A 234 -17.36 -0.21 10.17
N GLY A 235 -18.11 0.69 9.52
CA GLY A 235 -18.64 1.91 10.14
C GLY A 235 -17.65 3.10 10.15
N VAL A 236 -16.57 3.04 9.37
CA VAL A 236 -15.63 4.15 9.23
C VAL A 236 -16.23 5.23 8.32
N SER A 237 -16.80 6.25 8.96
CA SER A 237 -17.57 7.33 8.33
C SER A 237 -16.77 8.23 7.37
N SER A 238 -15.44 8.16 7.41
CA SER A 238 -14.48 9.05 6.74
C SER A 238 -13.54 8.31 5.77
N ALA A 239 -13.89 7.10 5.32
CA ALA A 239 -13.05 6.28 4.44
C ALA A 239 -12.47 7.09 3.26
N PRO A 240 -11.21 6.85 2.84
CA PRO A 240 -10.49 7.73 1.95
C PRO A 240 -11.23 7.89 0.61
N VAL A 241 -11.54 9.14 0.26
CA VAL A 241 -12.13 9.54 -1.02
C VAL A 241 -11.13 10.50 -1.68
N LEU A 242 -10.87 10.29 -2.97
CA LEU A 242 -10.30 11.29 -3.87
C LEU A 242 -11.43 12.05 -4.57
#